data_AF-A0A3D4NKP2-F1
#
_entry.id   AF-A0A3D4NKP2-F1
#
_cell.length_a   1.000
_cell.length_b   1.000
_cell.length_c   1.000
_cell.angle_alpha   90.00
_cell.angle_beta   90.00
_cell.angle_gamma   90.00
#
_symmetry.space_group_name_H-M   'P 1'
#
loop_
_entity.id
_entity.type
_entity.pdbx_description
1 polymer ?
#
loop_
_entity_poly.entity_id
_entity_poly.type
_entity_poly.pdbx_seq_one_letter_code
_entity_poly.pdbx_strand_id
1 'polypeptide(L)'
;CEYMTGGFVCVLGKTGYNFGSGMTGGFAYVLDQDNGFVDRVNHELVEIQRISGEAMEAYRSHLQRVLNEYVEETDSEWGRNLA
;
A
#
# COMPACT_ATOMS: atom_id res chain seq x y z
N CYS A 1 -5.83 7.34 3.06
CA CYS A 1 -4.82 7.98 3.94
C CYS A 1 -4.87 9.48 3.73
N GLU A 2 -5.83 10.17 4.34
CA GLU A 2 -5.90 11.63 4.29
C GLU A 2 -5.05 12.20 5.43
N TYR A 3 -4.27 13.26 5.17
CA TYR A 3 -3.43 13.94 6.17
C TYR A 3 -2.42 13.05 6.92
N MET A 4 -1.98 11.94 6.31
CA MET A 4 -0.95 11.08 6.89
C MET A 4 0.41 11.79 6.91
N THR A 5 1.06 11.80 8.07
CA THR A 5 2.34 12.50 8.31
C THR A 5 3.52 11.58 8.58
N GLY A 6 3.29 10.27 8.73
CA GLY A 6 4.34 9.28 8.99
C GLY A 6 3.80 7.86 9.15
N GLY A 7 4.72 6.90 9.25
CA GLY A 7 4.40 5.46 9.31
C GLY A 7 4.11 4.85 7.95
N PHE A 8 3.42 3.71 7.95
CA PHE A 8 2.99 3.04 6.72
C PHE A 8 1.55 2.52 6.84
N VAL A 9 0.90 2.33 5.69
CA VAL A 9 -0.40 1.65 5.58
C VAL A 9 -0.32 0.56 4.51
N CYS A 10 -0.94 -0.59 4.73
CA CYS A 10 -1.09 -1.63 3.72
C CYS A 10 -2.58 -1.86 3.43
N VAL A 11 -3.00 -1.67 2.17
CA VAL A 11 -4.37 -1.84 1.72
C VAL A 11 -4.45 -3.03 0.77
N LEU A 12 -5.05 -4.12 1.24
CA LEU A 12 -5.18 -5.38 0.49
C LEU A 12 -6.46 -5.40 -0.37
N GLY A 13 -6.79 -4.30 -1.03
CA GLY A 13 -7.99 -4.19 -1.85
C GLY A 13 -8.23 -2.79 -2.41
N LYS A 14 -9.45 -2.55 -2.89
CA LYS A 14 -9.84 -1.28 -3.52
C LYS A 14 -9.82 -0.12 -2.53
N THR A 15 -9.36 1.03 -3.01
CA THR A 15 -9.41 2.31 -2.28
C THR A 15 -10.59 3.16 -2.74
N GLY A 16 -10.98 4.14 -1.91
CA GLY A 16 -11.86 5.23 -2.32
C GLY A 16 -11.13 6.31 -3.13
N TYR A 17 -11.88 7.31 -3.60
CA TYR A 17 -11.33 8.48 -4.28
C TYR A 17 -10.54 9.39 -3.33
N ASN A 18 -9.70 10.24 -3.92
CA ASN A 18 -8.88 11.23 -3.22
C ASN A 18 -7.89 10.62 -2.22
N PHE A 19 -7.41 9.39 -2.50
CA PHE A 19 -6.44 8.72 -1.67
C PHE A 19 -5.12 9.51 -1.64
N GLY A 20 -4.57 9.74 -0.45
CA GLY A 20 -3.32 10.49 -0.28
C GLY A 20 -3.49 12.00 -0.21
N SER A 21 -4.72 12.53 -0.20
CA SER A 21 -4.97 13.97 -0.02
C SER A 21 -4.34 14.46 1.29
N GLY A 22 -3.49 15.50 1.20
CA GLY A 22 -2.76 16.03 2.34
C GLY A 22 -1.73 15.08 2.97
N MET A 23 -1.42 13.94 2.34
CA MET A 23 -0.39 13.03 2.83
C MET A 23 0.98 13.65 2.60
N THR A 24 1.64 14.00 3.70
CA THR A 24 2.94 14.72 3.71
C THR A 24 4.09 13.86 4.22
N GLY A 25 3.81 12.67 4.76
CA GLY A 25 4.84 11.76 5.22
C GLY A 25 4.38 10.31 5.38
N GLY A 26 5.35 9.39 5.32
CA GLY A 26 5.12 7.94 5.28
C GLY A 26 4.89 7.41 3.88
N PHE A 27 4.45 6.14 3.78
CA PHE A 27 4.14 5.48 2.51
C PHE A 27 2.96 4.52 2.65
N ALA A 28 2.38 4.10 1.52
CA ALA A 28 1.31 3.11 1.52
C ALA A 28 1.55 2.03 0.46
N TYR A 29 1.25 0.79 0.81
CA TYR A 29 1.07 -0.29 -0.15
C TYR A 29 -0.40 -0.39 -0.52
N VAL A 30 -0.69 -0.49 -1.81
CA VAL A 30 -2.06 -0.65 -2.30
C VAL A 30 -2.08 -1.77 -3.33
N LEU A 31 -2.90 -2.79 -3.05
CA LEU A 31 -3.17 -3.86 -4.00
C LEU A 31 -4.17 -3.38 -5.06
N ASP A 32 -3.66 -3.13 -6.26
CA ASP A 32 -4.45 -2.64 -7.40
C ASP A 32 -4.62 -3.72 -8.47
N GLN A 33 -5.58 -4.63 -8.27
CA GLN A 33 -5.84 -5.73 -9.20
C GLN A 33 -6.48 -5.26 -10.52
N ASP A 34 -7.25 -4.16 -10.48
CA ASP A 34 -7.99 -3.65 -11.63
C ASP A 34 -7.20 -2.57 -12.41
N ASN A 35 -5.97 -2.26 -12.01
CA ASN A 35 -5.16 -1.15 -12.53
C ASN A 35 -5.88 0.22 -12.48
N GLY A 36 -6.79 0.41 -11.52
CA GLY A 36 -7.64 1.59 -11.39
C GLY A 36 -7.25 2.53 -10.25
N PHE A 37 -6.15 2.24 -9.53
CA PHE A 37 -5.74 3.05 -8.40
C PHE A 37 -5.29 4.45 -8.82
N VAL A 38 -4.63 4.57 -9.99
CA VAL A 38 -4.11 5.84 -10.50
C VAL A 38 -5.17 6.95 -10.61
N ASP A 39 -6.41 6.58 -10.94
CA ASP A 39 -7.55 7.50 -11.07
C ASP A 39 -8.15 7.92 -9.71
N ARG A 40 -7.75 7.25 -8.63
CA ARG A 40 -8.29 7.46 -7.27
C ARG A 40 -7.32 8.20 -6.36
N VAL A 41 -6.09 8.42 -6.80
CA VAL A 41 -5.05 9.12 -6.03
C VAL A 41 -5.14 10.63 -6.22
N ASN A 42 -4.93 11.36 -5.14
CA ASN A 42 -4.65 12.79 -5.19
C ASN A 42 -3.16 13.00 -5.50
N HIS A 43 -2.82 13.45 -6.71
CA HIS A 43 -1.43 13.56 -7.17
C HIS A 43 -0.71 14.85 -6.69
N GLU A 44 -1.29 15.64 -5.78
CA GLU A 44 -0.68 16.90 -5.32
C GLU A 44 0.61 16.67 -4.52
N LEU A 45 0.61 15.67 -3.63
CA LEU A 45 1.69 15.42 -2.67
C LEU A 45 2.19 13.98 -2.64
N VAL A 46 1.56 13.07 -3.39
CA VAL A 46 1.94 11.65 -3.41
C VAL A 46 2.26 11.19 -4.83
N GLU A 47 3.21 10.26 -4.92
CA GLU A 47 3.63 9.61 -6.16
C GLU A 47 3.31 8.11 -6.09
N ILE A 48 2.89 7.54 -7.22
CA ILE A 48 2.65 6.10 -7.34
C ILE A 48 3.88 5.44 -7.95
N GLN A 49 4.44 4.47 -7.23
CA GLN A 49 5.55 3.65 -7.73
C GLN A 49 5.22 2.16 -7.61
N ARG A 50 5.49 1.40 -8.67
CA ARG A 50 5.37 -0.07 -8.64
C ARG A 50 6.58 -0.67 -7.92
N ILE A 51 6.36 -1.72 -7.12
CA ILE A 51 7.43 -2.44 -6.43
C ILE A 51 8.11 -3.40 -7.41
N SER A 52 9.03 -2.85 -8.20
CA SER A 52 9.78 -3.58 -9.23
C SER A 52 11.24 -3.16 -9.28
N GLY A 53 12.12 -4.12 -9.55
CA GLY A 53 13.57 -3.89 -9.64
C GLY A 53 14.26 -3.82 -8.28
N GLU A 54 15.60 -3.79 -8.32
CA GLU A 54 16.46 -3.86 -7.14
C GLU A 54 16.29 -2.68 -6.17
N ALA A 55 16.02 -1.48 -6.70
CA ALA A 55 15.82 -0.28 -5.88
C ALA A 55 14.63 -0.39 -4.91
N MET A 56 13.67 -1.28 -5.21
CA MET A 56 12.47 -1.49 -4.41
C MET A 56 12.53 -2.74 -3.52
N GLU A 57 13.68 -3.42 -3.45
CA GLU A 57 13.79 -4.69 -2.72
C GLU A 57 13.49 -4.53 -1.22
N ALA A 58 13.96 -3.44 -0.60
CA ALA A 58 13.65 -3.14 0.80
C ALA A 58 12.13 -3.01 1.05
N TYR A 59 11.40 -2.37 0.13
CA TYR A 59 9.95 -2.24 0.23
C TYR A 59 9.23 -3.57 -0.03
N ARG A 60 9.75 -4.40 -0.93
CA ARG A 60 9.23 -5.75 -1.18
C ARG A 60 9.37 -6.64 0.06
N SER A 61 10.57 -6.69 0.63
CA SER A 61 10.87 -7.45 1.85
C SER A 61 10.01 -6.96 3.03
N HIS A 62 9.87 -5.64 3.17
CA HIS A 62 9.01 -5.05 4.20
C HIS A 62 7.53 -5.42 4.01
N LEU A 63 7.00 -5.37 2.78
CA LEU A 63 5.62 -5.77 2.48
C LEU A 63 5.37 -7.25 2.80
N GLN A 64 6.30 -8.15 2.44
CA GLN A 64 6.17 -9.59 2.75
C GLN A 64 6.11 -9.82 4.27
N ARG A 65 6.97 -9.16 5.05
CA ARG A 65 6.94 -9.24 6.51
C ARG A 65 5.60 -8.76 7.07
N VAL A 66 5.10 -7.62 6.58
CA VAL A 66 3.80 -7.06 7.00
C VAL A 66 2.65 -8.00 6.67
N LEU A 67 2.65 -8.62 5.48
CA LEU A 67 1.61 -9.58 5.07
C LEU A 67 1.64 -10.83 5.95
N ASN A 68 2.82 -11.37 6.24
CA ASN A 68 2.96 -12.54 7.10
C ASN A 68 2.48 -12.25 8.53
N GLU A 69 2.91 -11.13 9.11
CA GLU A 69 2.46 -10.67 10.43
C GLU A 69 0.93 -10.47 10.46
N TYR A 70 0.37 -9.83 9.43
CA TYR A 70 -1.09 -9.68 9.29
C TYR A 70 -1.81 -11.04 9.24
N VAL A 71 -1.29 -12.02 8.50
CA VAL A 71 -1.88 -13.36 8.42
C VAL A 71 -1.79 -14.09 9.75
N GLU A 72 -0.64 -14.05 10.42
CA GLU A 72 -0.42 -14.69 11.71
C GLU A 72 -1.36 -14.14 12.78
N GLU A 73 -1.56 -12.82 12.82
CA GLU A 73 -2.38 -12.15 13.84
C GLU A 73 -3.88 -12.23 13.57
N THR A 74 -4.30 -12.38 12.30
CA THR A 74 -5.72 -12.26 11.91
C THR A 74 -6.33 -13.51 11.31
N ASP A 75 -5.52 -14.54 11.03
CA ASP A 75 -5.93 -15.73 10.31
C ASP A 75 -6.60 -15.43 8.95
N SER A 76 -6.22 -14.31 8.32
CA SER A 76 -6.84 -13.84 7.09
C SER A 76 -6.59 -14.80 5.93
N GLU A 77 -7.65 -15.46 5.45
CA GLU A 77 -7.61 -16.29 4.24
C GLU A 77 -7.19 -15.45 3.01
N TRP A 78 -7.66 -14.20 2.93
CA TRP A 78 -7.27 -13.30 1.86
C TRP A 78 -5.79 -12.96 1.92
N GLY A 79 -5.25 -12.65 3.10
CA GLY A 79 -3.82 -12.42 3.29
C GLY A 79 -2.97 -13.63 2.89
N ARG A 80 -3.40 -14.85 3.24
CA ARG A 80 -2.72 -16.11 2.87
C ARG A 80 -2.60 -16.32 1.36
N ASN A 81 -3.59 -15.87 0.59
CA ASN A 81 -3.57 -15.96 -0.87
C ASN A 81 -2.64 -14.93 -1.53
N LEU A 82 -2.14 -13.95 -0.77
CA LEU A 82 -1.27 -12.88 -1.25
C LEU A 82 0.19 -13.01 -0.78
N ALA A 83 0.43 -13.78 0.29
CA ALA A 83 1.74 -13.99 0.91
C ALA A 83 2.66 -14.91 0.09
#